data_AF-A0A9X7M269-F1
#
_entry.id   AF-A0A9X7M269-F1
#
_cell.length_a   1.000
_cell.length_b   1.000
_cell.length_c   1.000
_cell.angle_alpha   90.00
_cell.angle_beta   90.00
_cell.angle_gamma   90.00
#
_symmetry.space_group_name_H-M   'P 1'
#
loop_
_entity.id
_entity.type
_entity.pdbx_description
1 polymer ?
#
loop_
_entity_poly.entity_id
_entity_poly.type
_entity_poly.pdbx_seq_one_letter_code
_entity_poly.pdbx_strand_id
1 'polypeptide(L)'
;MKMHSKRLLKSLKILFVTLVLCNIYLSFVSTARATTCPISENSFTVTDAREVVTDIVTKTISHVFVIDTYAQMIVELPSIHLENIRKIDAPLAQTVLQDYEETRSYAKLWLQDNHLQIVAMNEQILQYNTYFQKHYNNL
;
A
#
# COMPACT_ATOMS: atom_id res chain seq x y z
N MET A 1 -10.53 -25.94 31.43
CA MET A 1 -10.92 -25.09 30.27
C MET A 1 -9.81 -24.10 29.83
N LYS A 2 -8.52 -24.48 29.81
CA LYS A 2 -7.40 -23.61 29.39
C LYS A 2 -6.72 -24.04 28.07
N MET A 3 -7.05 -25.24 27.59
CA MET A 3 -6.40 -25.87 26.43
C MET A 3 -7.08 -25.48 25.09
N HIS A 4 -8.37 -25.13 25.11
CA HIS A 4 -9.13 -24.73 23.92
C HIS A 4 -8.79 -23.32 23.42
N SER A 5 -8.55 -22.37 24.32
CA SER A 5 -8.17 -20.99 24.00
C SER A 5 -6.82 -20.90 23.25
N LYS A 6 -5.83 -21.73 23.63
CA LYS A 6 -4.52 -21.76 22.98
C LYS A 6 -4.58 -22.33 21.56
N ARG A 7 -5.51 -23.25 21.30
CA ARG A 7 -5.75 -23.80 19.96
C ARG A 7 -6.42 -22.77 19.07
N LEU A 8 -7.43 -22.06 19.59
CA LEU A 8 -8.12 -20.96 18.89
C LEU A 8 -7.17 -19.81 18.50
N LEU A 9 -6.26 -19.40 19.39
CA LEU A 9 -5.28 -18.35 19.10
C LEU A 9 -4.27 -18.79 18.03
N LYS A 10 -3.86 -20.07 18.03
CA LYS A 10 -2.98 -20.62 16.99
C LYS A 10 -3.67 -20.65 15.63
N SER A 11 -4.93 -21.09 15.57
CA SER A 11 -5.71 -21.11 14.32
C SER A 11 -6.03 -19.70 13.80
N LEU A 12 -6.24 -18.72 14.67
CA LEU A 12 -6.45 -17.31 14.27
C LEU A 12 -5.19 -16.71 13.64
N LYS A 13 -4.01 -16.99 14.20
CA LYS A 13 -2.72 -16.53 13.63
C LYS A 13 -2.43 -17.18 12.28
N ILE A 14 -2.73 -18.47 12.13
CA ILE A 14 -2.59 -19.18 10.85
C ILE A 14 -3.54 -18.60 9.80
N LEU A 15 -4.80 -18.30 10.18
CA LEU A 15 -5.77 -17.67 9.28
C LEU A 15 -5.28 -16.29 8.79
N PHE A 16 -4.73 -15.47 9.70
CA PHE A 16 -4.21 -14.14 9.38
C PHE A 16 -3.01 -14.20 8.42
N VAL A 17 -2.06 -15.12 8.66
CA VAL A 17 -0.91 -15.34 7.77
C VAL A 17 -1.35 -15.83 6.39
N THR A 18 -2.39 -16.68 6.33
CA THR A 18 -2.95 -17.18 5.06
C THR A 18 -3.68 -16.08 4.29
N LEU A 19 -4.39 -15.18 4.98
CA LEU A 19 -5.07 -14.02 4.38
C LEU A 19 -4.06 -13.03 3.79
N VAL A 20 -2.91 -12.84 4.46
CA VAL A 20 -1.80 -12.00 3.98
C VAL A 20 -1.15 -12.64 2.75
N LEU A 21 -0.84 -13.94 2.78
CA LEU A 21 -0.27 -14.65 1.63
C LEU A 21 -1.21 -14.71 0.41
N CYS A 22 -2.53 -14.85 0.62
CA CYS A 22 -3.51 -14.78 -0.48
C CYS A 22 -3.62 -13.36 -1.07
N ASN A 23 -3.47 -12.30 -0.28
CA ASN A 23 -3.45 -10.93 -0.80
C ASN A 23 -2.19 -10.64 -1.61
N ILE A 24 -1.02 -11.15 -1.20
CA ILE A 24 0.23 -10.96 -1.96
C ILE A 24 0.10 -11.53 -3.39
N TYR A 25 -0.57 -12.68 -3.60
CA TYR A 25 -0.81 -13.20 -4.95
C TYR A 25 -1.85 -12.41 -5.75
N LEU A 26 -2.91 -11.88 -5.10
CA LEU A 26 -3.97 -11.14 -5.79
C LEU A 26 -3.52 -9.73 -6.22
N SER A 27 -2.59 -9.11 -5.48
CA SER A 27 -2.05 -7.79 -5.79
C SER A 27 -1.11 -7.75 -7.02
N PHE A 28 -0.44 -8.85 -7.38
CA PHE A 28 0.40 -8.90 -8.59
C PHE A 28 -0.39 -9.07 -9.89
N VAL A 29 -1.61 -9.62 -9.84
CA VAL A 29 -2.45 -9.81 -11.04
C VAL A 29 -3.21 -8.53 -11.42
N SER A 30 -3.39 -7.58 -10.49
CA SER A 30 -4.16 -6.35 -10.75
C SER A 30 -3.35 -5.15 -11.27
N THR A 31 -2.02 -5.20 -11.30
CA THR A 31 -1.20 -4.04 -11.73
C THR A 31 -0.80 -4.05 -13.21
N ALA A 32 -1.15 -5.10 -13.97
CA ALA A 32 -0.84 -5.18 -15.41
C ALA A 32 -2.03 -4.82 -16.34
N ARG A 33 -3.18 -4.37 -15.81
CA ARG A 33 -4.38 -4.09 -16.63
C ARG A 33 -4.90 -2.64 -16.57
N ALA A 34 -4.08 -1.69 -16.12
CA ALA A 34 -4.48 -0.27 -16.08
C ALA A 34 -3.72 0.65 -17.05
N THR A 35 -2.79 0.13 -17.86
CA THR A 35 -2.20 0.88 -18.98
C THR A 35 -3.02 0.66 -20.23
N THR A 36 -4.09 1.44 -20.36
CA THR A 36 -4.60 2.08 -21.59
C THR A 36 -6.08 2.40 -21.37
N CYS A 37 -6.38 3.60 -20.85
CA CYS A 37 -7.57 4.28 -21.38
C CYS A 37 -7.16 4.78 -22.77
N PRO A 38 -7.68 4.23 -23.87
CA PRO A 38 -7.46 4.83 -25.18
C PRO A 38 -8.11 6.21 -25.16
N ILE A 39 -7.30 7.26 -25.05
CA ILE A 39 -7.79 8.63 -25.29
C ILE A 39 -7.99 8.74 -26.80
N SER A 40 -9.24 8.54 -27.24
CA SER A 40 -9.71 8.92 -28.56
C SER A 40 -9.91 10.43 -28.56
N GLU A 41 -9.07 11.17 -29.30
CA GLU A 41 -9.06 12.64 -29.34
C GLU A 41 -10.38 13.28 -29.79
N ASN A 42 -11.33 12.52 -30.36
CA ASN A 42 -12.49 13.09 -31.04
C ASN A 42 -13.84 12.94 -30.29
N SER A 43 -13.87 12.49 -29.03
CA SER A 43 -15.14 12.40 -28.27
C SER A 43 -15.02 12.47 -26.74
N PHE A 44 -13.92 13.03 -26.20
CA PHE A 44 -13.76 13.12 -24.75
C PHE A 44 -14.63 14.23 -24.17
N THR A 45 -15.66 13.87 -23.42
CA THR A 45 -16.54 14.85 -22.78
C THR A 45 -15.95 15.33 -21.45
N VAL A 46 -16.40 16.49 -21.02
CA VAL A 46 -16.08 17.08 -19.70
C VAL A 46 -16.48 16.14 -18.55
N THR A 47 -17.55 15.36 -18.74
CA THR A 47 -18.00 14.32 -17.81
C THR A 47 -16.99 13.17 -17.72
N ASP A 48 -16.46 12.71 -18.87
CA ASP A 48 -15.44 11.65 -18.92
C ASP A 48 -14.14 12.11 -18.23
N ALA A 49 -13.77 13.38 -18.40
CA ALA A 49 -12.63 13.99 -17.71
C ALA A 49 -12.76 13.95 -16.19
N ARG A 50 -13.95 14.27 -15.68
CA ARG A 50 -14.21 14.24 -14.24
C ARG A 50 -14.12 12.83 -13.67
N GLU A 51 -14.68 11.87 -14.39
CA GLU A 51 -14.66 10.46 -13.98
C GLU A 51 -13.24 9.90 -13.95
N VAL A 52 -12.43 10.17 -14.98
CA VAL A 52 -11.03 9.73 -15.05
C VAL A 52 -10.20 10.29 -13.89
N VAL A 53 -10.33 11.59 -13.59
CA VAL A 53 -9.58 12.19 -12.45
C VAL A 53 -10.03 11.59 -11.12
N THR A 54 -11.33 11.38 -10.94
CA THR A 54 -11.88 10.79 -9.72
C THR A 54 -11.41 9.34 -9.53
N ASP A 55 -11.39 8.55 -10.61
CA ASP A 55 -10.89 7.17 -10.61
C ASP A 55 -9.40 7.09 -10.27
N ILE A 56 -8.56 7.94 -10.87
CA ILE A 56 -7.12 7.99 -10.58
C ILE A 56 -6.86 8.38 -9.11
N VAL A 57 -7.56 9.38 -8.59
CA VAL A 57 -7.45 9.79 -7.17
C VAL A 57 -7.86 8.63 -6.26
N THR A 58 -8.98 7.97 -6.56
CA THR A 58 -9.49 6.83 -5.78
C THR A 58 -8.50 5.67 -5.76
N LYS A 59 -7.91 5.33 -6.92
CA LYS A 59 -6.89 4.29 -7.04
C LYS A 59 -5.63 4.64 -6.25
N THR A 60 -5.18 5.90 -6.34
CA THR A 60 -3.99 6.35 -5.59
C THR A 60 -4.20 6.25 -4.09
N ILE A 61 -5.33 6.73 -3.57
CA ILE A 61 -5.66 6.64 -2.13
C ILE A 61 -5.76 5.18 -1.69
N SER A 62 -6.35 4.31 -2.52
CA SER A 62 -6.42 2.87 -2.24
C SER A 62 -5.04 2.23 -2.12
N HIS A 63 -4.09 2.62 -2.99
CA HIS A 63 -2.70 2.17 -2.87
C HIS A 63 -2.02 2.71 -1.62
N VAL A 64 -2.25 3.97 -1.24
CA VAL A 64 -1.73 4.54 0.01
C VAL A 64 -2.19 3.71 1.21
N PHE A 65 -3.46 3.33 1.27
CA PHE A 65 -3.99 2.48 2.34
C PHE A 65 -3.31 1.10 2.42
N VAL A 66 -3.06 0.48 1.26
CA VAL A 66 -2.34 -0.80 1.20
C VAL A 66 -0.92 -0.65 1.74
N ILE A 67 -0.21 0.41 1.34
CA ILE A 67 1.15 0.67 1.79
C ILE A 67 1.17 1.01 3.29
N ASP A 68 0.22 1.80 3.80
CA ASP A 68 0.06 2.07 5.22
C ASP A 68 -0.06 0.77 6.03
N THR A 69 -0.86 -0.17 5.54
CA THR A 69 -1.03 -1.49 6.18
C THR A 69 0.29 -2.26 6.22
N TYR A 70 1.00 -2.34 5.10
CA TYR A 70 2.31 -3.02 5.06
C TYR A 70 3.36 -2.33 5.92
N ALA A 71 3.41 -1.00 5.90
CA ALA A 71 4.35 -0.22 6.69
C ALA A 71 4.09 -0.42 8.19
N GLN A 72 2.84 -0.41 8.64
CA GLN A 72 2.48 -0.72 10.03
C GLN A 72 2.94 -2.12 10.42
N MET A 73 2.64 -3.13 9.59
CA MET A 73 3.09 -4.50 9.84
C MET A 73 4.61 -4.60 9.99
N ILE A 74 5.37 -3.95 9.09
CA ILE A 74 6.83 -3.93 9.14
C ILE A 74 7.34 -3.28 10.44
N VAL A 75 6.75 -2.15 10.85
CA VAL A 75 7.14 -1.46 12.08
C VAL A 75 6.86 -2.31 13.32
N GLU A 76 5.73 -3.03 13.34
CA GLU A 76 5.31 -3.90 14.44
C GLU A 76 6.04 -5.24 14.50
N LEU A 77 6.77 -5.64 13.45
CA LEU A 77 7.55 -6.87 13.47
C LEU A 77 8.55 -6.84 14.64
N PRO A 78 8.66 -7.93 15.42
CA PRO A 78 9.64 -8.03 16.49
C PRO A 78 11.06 -8.08 15.91
N SER A 79 12.02 -7.57 16.68
CA SER A 79 13.45 -7.63 16.32
C SER A 79 13.89 -9.06 16.02
N ILE A 80 14.73 -9.20 14.99
CA ILE A 80 15.23 -10.49 14.53
C ILE A 80 16.52 -10.84 15.28
N HIS A 81 16.62 -12.09 15.73
CA HIS A 81 17.80 -12.65 16.37
C HIS A 81 18.31 -13.85 15.57
N LEU A 82 19.47 -13.72 14.93
CA LEU A 82 20.07 -14.75 14.07
C LEU A 82 21.14 -15.59 14.80
N GLU A 83 21.46 -15.25 16.06
CA GLU A 83 22.49 -15.88 16.90
C GLU A 83 22.31 -17.39 17.10
N ASN A 84 21.09 -17.90 16.98
CA ASN A 84 20.78 -19.33 17.14
C ASN A 84 20.81 -20.12 15.82
N ILE A 85 21.10 -19.47 14.69
CA ILE A 85 21.13 -20.10 13.37
C ILE A 85 22.56 -20.56 13.07
N ARG A 86 22.83 -21.86 13.24
CA ARG A 86 24.19 -22.43 13.11
C ARG A 86 24.77 -22.45 11.69
N LYS A 87 23.94 -22.23 10.66
CA LYS A 87 24.30 -22.37 9.24
C LYS A 87 24.45 -21.05 8.49
N ILE A 88 24.19 -19.92 9.15
CA ILE A 88 24.37 -18.61 8.53
C ILE A 88 25.78 -18.12 8.81
N ASP A 89 26.48 -17.65 7.77
CA ASP A 89 27.75 -16.98 7.98
C ASP A 89 27.54 -15.60 8.61
N ALA A 90 28.56 -15.09 9.31
CA ALA A 90 28.45 -13.83 10.05
C ALA A 90 28.19 -12.61 9.14
N PRO A 91 28.84 -12.46 7.96
CA PRO A 91 28.53 -11.38 7.03
C PRO A 91 27.06 -11.35 6.58
N LEU A 92 26.51 -12.50 6.17
CA LEU A 92 25.12 -12.61 5.74
C LEU A 92 24.16 -12.30 6.88
N ALA A 93 24.45 -12.77 8.10
CA ALA A 93 23.65 -12.44 9.27
C ALA A 93 23.64 -10.93 9.53
N GLN A 94 24.78 -10.26 9.39
CA GLN A 94 24.87 -8.81 9.56
C GLN A 94 24.07 -8.05 8.50
N THR A 95 24.18 -8.44 7.23
CA THR A 95 23.41 -7.83 6.13
C THR A 95 21.90 -7.97 6.36
N VAL A 96 21.43 -9.16 6.73
CA VAL A 96 19.99 -9.39 7.00
C VAL A 96 19.48 -8.51 8.15
N LEU A 97 20.27 -8.34 9.21
CA LEU A 97 19.89 -7.46 10.33
C LEU A 97 19.86 -5.99 9.91
N GLN A 98 20.81 -5.56 9.08
CA GLN A 98 20.85 -4.21 8.55
C GLN A 98 19.65 -3.93 7.63
N ASP A 99 19.39 -4.80 6.66
CA ASP A 99 18.26 -4.66 5.73
C ASP A 99 16.92 -4.65 6.48
N TYR A 100 16.80 -5.45 7.55
CA TYR A 100 15.63 -5.46 8.42
C TYR A 100 15.40 -4.10 9.10
N GLU A 101 16.42 -3.51 9.73
CA GLU A 101 16.28 -2.22 10.40
C GLU A 101 16.10 -1.07 9.41
N GLU A 102 16.76 -1.12 8.26
CA GLU A 102 16.59 -0.14 7.19
C GLU A 102 15.16 -0.16 6.62
N THR A 103 14.63 -1.36 6.35
CA THR A 103 13.23 -1.54 5.91
C THR A 103 12.25 -0.97 6.93
N ARG A 104 12.49 -1.16 8.24
CA ARG A 104 11.68 -0.54 9.30
C ARG A 104 11.80 0.97 9.33
N SER A 105 12.99 1.51 9.07
CA SER A 105 13.20 2.96 8.97
C SER A 105 12.37 3.56 7.83
N TYR A 106 12.40 2.94 6.64
CA TYR A 106 11.60 3.38 5.51
C TYR A 106 10.09 3.28 5.75
N ALA A 107 9.64 2.21 6.42
CA ALA A 107 8.24 2.07 6.81
C ALA A 107 7.81 3.17 7.80
N LYS A 108 8.67 3.54 8.76
CA LYS A 108 8.39 4.66 9.67
C LYS A 108 8.31 5.99 8.92
N LEU A 109 9.26 6.26 8.03
CA LEU A 109 9.27 7.48 7.22
C LEU A 109 8.00 7.59 6.38
N TRP A 110 7.54 6.47 5.80
CA TRP A 110 6.28 6.43 5.06
C TRP A 110 5.09 6.88 5.91
N LEU A 111 4.95 6.28 7.10
CA LEU A 111 3.86 6.55 8.06
C LEU A 111 3.94 7.93 8.73
N GLN A 112 5.07 8.61 8.66
CA GLN A 112 5.27 9.92 9.29
C GLN A 112 5.04 11.07 8.32
N ASP A 113 5.35 10.89 7.04
CA ASP A 113 5.44 12.01 6.10
C ASP A 113 4.90 11.67 4.71
N ASN A 114 5.50 10.67 4.03
CA ASN A 114 5.22 10.43 2.61
C ASN A 114 3.75 10.19 2.30
N HIS A 115 3.05 9.42 3.15
CA HIS A 115 1.64 9.12 2.92
C HIS A 115 0.74 10.38 3.00
N LEU A 116 1.06 11.33 3.88
CA LEU A 116 0.30 12.57 4.06
C LEU A 116 0.47 13.48 2.83
N GLN A 117 1.69 13.57 2.30
CA GLN A 117 1.97 14.36 1.11
C GLN A 117 1.19 13.87 -0.10
N ILE A 118 1.08 12.54 -0.28
CA ILE A 118 0.32 11.95 -1.38
C ILE A 118 -1.18 12.22 -1.21
N VAL A 119 -1.72 12.09 0.00
CA VAL A 119 -3.14 12.40 0.26
C VAL A 119 -3.43 13.88 -0.03
N ALA A 120 -2.59 14.80 0.48
CA ALA A 120 -2.74 16.23 0.26
C ALA A 120 -2.69 16.61 -1.24
N MET A 121 -1.77 16.01 -1.99
CA MET A 121 -1.69 16.23 -3.44
C MET A 121 -2.97 15.75 -4.15
N ASN A 122 -3.50 14.59 -3.78
CA ASN A 122 -4.75 14.07 -4.35
C ASN A 122 -5.96 14.95 -4.03
N GLU A 123 -6.03 15.51 -2.82
CA GLU A 123 -7.05 16.50 -2.45
C GLU A 123 -6.95 17.76 -3.31
N GLN A 124 -5.74 18.28 -3.54
CA GLN A 124 -5.51 19.44 -4.41
C GLN A 124 -5.94 19.18 -5.87
N ILE A 125 -5.63 17.99 -6.42
CA ILE A 125 -6.07 17.59 -7.77
C ILE A 125 -7.61 17.57 -7.85
N LEU A 126 -8.26 16.98 -6.85
CA LEU A 126 -9.72 16.90 -6.82
C LEU A 126 -10.38 18.28 -6.70
N GLN A 127 -9.81 19.17 -5.87
CA GLN A 127 -10.27 20.55 -5.72
C GLN A 127 -10.14 21.34 -7.03
N TYR A 128 -8.96 21.26 -7.68
CA TYR A 128 -8.73 21.92 -8.97
C TYR A 128 -9.71 21.43 -10.03
N ASN A 129 -9.88 20.10 -10.16
CA ASN A 129 -10.83 19.52 -11.12
C ASN A 129 -12.25 20.00 -10.84
N THR A 130 -12.68 20.03 -9.58
CA THR A 130 -14.02 20.53 -9.20
C THR A 130 -14.20 22.01 -9.57
N TYR A 131 -13.18 22.84 -9.34
CA TYR A 131 -13.20 24.25 -9.72
C TYR A 131 -13.30 24.42 -11.24
N PHE A 132 -12.42 23.75 -11.99
CA PHE A 132 -12.41 23.81 -13.45
C PHE A 132 -13.78 23.43 -14.04
N GLN A 133 -14.32 22.29 -13.61
CA GLN A 133 -15.61 21.75 -14.05
C GLN A 133 -16.78 22.72 -13.80
N LYS A 134 -16.77 23.42 -12.65
CA LYS A 134 -17.79 24.42 -12.32
C LYS A 134 -17.77 25.63 -13.27
N HIS A 135 -16.59 26.04 -13.71
CA HIS A 135 -16.41 27.24 -14.54
C HIS A 135 -16.38 26.94 -16.03
N TYR A 136 -16.14 25.68 -16.44
CA TYR A 136 -16.04 25.28 -17.83
C TYR A 136 -17.31 25.54 -18.64
N ASN A 137 -18.50 25.28 -18.06
CA ASN A 137 -19.76 25.53 -18.75
C ASN A 137 -20.05 27.03 -19.00
N ASN A 138 -19.29 27.93 -18.37
CA ASN A 138 -19.42 29.38 -18.52
C ASN A 138 -18.31 30.00 -19.40
N LEU A 139 -17.47 29.17 -20.01
CA LEU A 139 -16.44 29.54 -20.99
C LEU A 139 -16.91 29.18 -22.40
#